data_AF-A0A5D3B4L1-F1
#
_entry.id   AF-A0A5D3B4L1-F1
#
_cell.length_a   1.000
_cell.length_b   1.000
_cell.length_c   1.000
_cell.angle_alpha   90.00
_cell.angle_beta   90.00
_cell.angle_gamma   90.00
#
_symmetry.space_group_name_H-M   'P 1'
#
loop_
_entity.id
_entity.type
_entity.pdbx_description
1 polymer ?
#
loop_
_entity_poly.entity_id
_entity_poly.type
_entity_poly.pdbx_seq_one_letter_code
_entity_poly.pdbx_strand_id
1 'polypeptide(L)'
;MPNFVRHLNLSDSMSTMPFGLPFSISLPDTNGDEKMAEVILEPVTIGAEKNITLTIAGKVTAELDSAQLLGETSSLSLFLQNYLHGLSSPIIVHGLSSFPYKTQIPKPPAWLLHTLPSLSLNLSFPGPSPPPQIIKSVTIEKMTIEEEDGKMKASGIVVAEVELPGEMAAVGVVVNGVKPNVLVYDGPAPPNGEDDIPDGEEYPRKAFGHINPPEYLPSTTTPSTDPATPHRLIVRAPLTNVDLDILPGRDSVLSDFVTKVVFKGGAVAGVKGVSAVKVDVHGVGGHVEVDGLPVRGEFFVGKQRG
;
A
#
# COMPACT_ATOMS: atom_id res chain seq x y z
N MET A 1 36.26 32.60 21.91
CA MET A 1 35.75 31.20 21.92
C MET A 1 34.33 31.21 21.40
N PRO A 2 33.96 30.34 20.44
CA PRO A 2 32.60 30.28 19.91
C PRO A 2 31.61 29.90 21.02
N ASN A 3 30.44 30.55 21.07
CA ASN A 3 29.40 30.36 22.11
C ASN A 3 28.76 28.97 22.15
N PHE A 4 29.20 28.03 21.29
CA PHE A 4 28.70 26.65 21.21
C PHE A 4 28.88 25.85 22.51
N VAL A 5 30.00 26.05 23.22
CA VAL A 5 30.40 25.24 24.38
C VAL A 5 29.55 25.51 25.64
N ARG A 6 28.81 26.63 25.71
CA ARG A 6 28.02 26.98 26.90
C ARG A 6 26.69 26.24 27.03
N HIS A 7 26.19 25.69 25.91
CA HIS A 7 24.89 25.01 25.86
C HIS A 7 25.01 23.49 25.77
N LEU A 8 26.22 22.98 25.54
CA LEU A 8 26.55 21.57 25.64
C LEU A 8 27.37 21.40 26.90
N ASN A 9 26.82 20.69 27.88
CA ASN A 9 27.56 20.37 29.10
C ASN A 9 28.60 19.30 28.74
N LEU A 10 29.77 19.73 28.28
CA LEU A 10 30.87 18.88 27.76
C LEU A 10 31.84 18.44 28.87
N SER A 11 31.43 18.51 30.14
CA SER A 11 32.23 18.01 31.27
C SER A 11 32.06 16.50 31.41
N ASP A 12 33.16 15.77 31.20
CA ASP A 12 33.34 14.33 31.44
C ASP A 12 32.35 13.36 30.79
N SER A 13 32.77 12.75 29.67
CA SER A 13 32.24 11.50 29.07
C SER A 13 30.75 11.43 28.69
N MET A 14 29.93 12.39 29.10
CA MET A 14 28.50 12.51 28.82
C MET A 14 28.23 13.88 28.22
N SER A 15 27.70 13.90 27.00
CA SER A 15 27.24 15.11 26.32
C SER A 15 25.71 15.06 26.25
N THR A 16 25.04 15.82 27.12
CA THR A 16 23.58 15.98 27.04
C THR A 16 23.25 17.19 26.18
N MET A 17 22.34 17.00 25.23
CA MET A 17 21.63 18.06 24.53
C MET A 17 20.35 18.35 25.32
N PRO A 18 20.29 19.43 26.13
CA PRO A 18 19.20 19.64 27.09
C PRO A 18 17.93 20.24 26.47
N PHE A 19 17.84 20.26 25.15
CA PHE A 19 16.76 20.88 24.39
C PHE A 19 16.33 19.96 23.24
N GLY A 20 15.11 20.15 22.76
CA GLY A 20 14.62 19.39 21.61
C GLY A 20 15.12 19.93 20.28
N LEU A 21 15.18 19.07 19.27
CA LEU A 21 15.51 19.47 17.90
C LEU A 21 14.28 19.36 17.00
N PRO A 22 13.85 20.46 16.37
CA PRO A 22 12.74 20.46 15.43
C PRO A 22 13.24 20.18 14.02
N PHE A 23 12.59 19.24 13.33
CA PHE A 23 12.86 18.94 11.92
C PHE A 23 11.58 18.50 11.22
N SER A 24 11.57 18.54 9.90
CA SER A 24 10.51 17.94 9.09
C SER A 24 11.04 16.77 8.28
N ILE A 25 10.16 15.82 8.00
CA ILE A 25 10.40 14.71 7.09
C ILE A 25 9.62 14.99 5.83
N SER A 26 10.30 14.95 4.68
CA SER A 26 9.72 15.16 3.37
C SER A 26 10.02 13.98 2.46
N LEU A 27 9.16 13.78 1.45
CA LEU A 27 9.40 12.88 0.34
C LEU A 27 9.84 13.70 -0.87
N PRO A 28 10.80 13.21 -1.67
CA PRO A 28 11.17 13.89 -2.89
C PRO A 28 10.03 13.81 -3.90
N ASP A 29 9.71 14.96 -4.51
CA ASP A 29 8.77 15.07 -5.62
C ASP A 29 9.44 15.85 -6.77
N THR A 30 8.91 15.68 -7.98
CA THR A 30 9.35 16.38 -9.19
C THR A 30 9.20 17.89 -9.09
N ASN A 31 8.20 18.36 -8.35
CA ASN A 31 7.88 19.77 -8.15
C ASN A 31 8.49 20.37 -6.86
N GLY A 32 9.27 19.58 -6.12
CA GLY A 32 9.93 19.95 -4.87
C GLY A 32 9.45 19.13 -3.67
N ASP A 33 10.32 18.97 -2.67
CA ASP A 33 10.09 18.08 -1.53
C ASP A 33 8.72 18.28 -0.85
N GLU A 34 7.91 17.23 -0.83
CA GLU A 34 6.59 17.22 -0.23
C GLU A 34 6.70 16.89 1.26
N LYS A 35 6.30 17.82 2.13
CA LYS A 35 6.43 17.66 3.58
C LYS A 35 5.38 16.68 4.13
N MET A 36 5.85 15.59 4.75
CA MET A 36 4.99 14.55 5.33
C MET A 36 4.73 14.73 6.81
N ALA A 37 5.74 15.17 7.56
CA ALA A 37 5.63 15.27 9.01
C ALA A 37 6.52 16.37 9.59
N GLU A 38 6.09 16.90 10.72
CA GLU A 38 6.87 17.81 11.56
C GLU A 38 7.12 17.18 12.92
N VAL A 39 8.36 17.23 13.35
CA VAL A 39 8.89 16.35 14.38
C VAL A 39 9.74 17.14 15.36
N ILE A 40 9.64 16.77 16.65
CA ILE A 40 10.52 17.25 17.71
C ILE A 40 11.19 16.02 18.34
N LEU A 41 12.52 15.96 18.21
CA LEU A 41 13.35 15.05 18.99
C LEU A 41 13.45 15.57 20.42
N GLU A 42 13.24 14.71 21.41
CA GLU A 42 13.41 15.04 22.82
C GLU A 42 14.91 15.21 23.20
N PRO A 43 15.22 15.89 24.32
CA PRO A 43 16.59 16.00 24.83
C PRO A 43 17.33 14.65 24.87
N VAL A 44 18.49 14.58 24.23
CA VAL A 44 19.29 13.34 24.12
C VAL A 44 20.51 13.42 25.01
N THR A 45 20.81 12.34 25.73
CA THR A 45 22.08 12.18 26.44
C THR A 45 22.96 11.19 25.69
N ILE A 46 24.12 11.66 25.25
CA ILE A 46 25.10 10.87 24.51
C ILE A 46 26.23 10.50 25.48
N GLY A 47 26.59 9.22 25.59
CA GLY A 47 27.80 8.78 26.30
C GLY A 47 27.59 7.99 27.61
N ALA A 48 26.35 7.84 28.09
CA ALA A 48 26.08 7.03 29.30
C ALA A 48 26.03 5.51 29.01
N GLU A 49 25.68 5.11 27.79
CA GLU A 49 25.53 3.71 27.38
C GLU A 49 26.11 3.45 25.98
N LYS A 50 26.34 2.17 25.62
CA LYS A 50 26.73 1.77 24.24
C LYS A 50 25.62 2.03 23.23
N ASN A 51 24.38 2.18 23.70
CA ASN A 51 23.20 2.41 22.89
C ASN A 51 22.71 3.85 23.12
N ILE A 52 22.34 4.54 22.05
CA ILE A 52 21.72 5.87 22.11
C ILE A 52 20.24 5.69 21.81
N THR A 53 19.39 6.00 22.78
CA THR A 53 17.93 6.00 22.59
C THR A 53 17.46 7.40 22.20
N LEU A 54 16.66 7.48 21.15
CA LEU A 54 16.08 8.72 20.65
C LEU A 54 14.56 8.65 20.82
N THR A 55 13.99 9.58 21.58
CA THR A 55 12.53 9.73 21.70
C THR A 55 12.07 10.82 20.75
N ILE A 56 11.19 10.45 19.83
CA ILE A 56 10.73 11.31 18.76
C ILE A 56 9.21 11.42 18.84
N ALA A 57 8.69 12.64 18.83
CA ALA A 57 7.26 12.91 18.70
C ALA A 57 7.03 13.82 17.50
N GLY A 58 5.94 13.62 16.77
CA GLY A 58 5.64 14.43 15.60
C GLY A 58 4.18 14.39 15.20
N LYS A 59 3.82 15.28 14.28
CA LYS A 59 2.51 15.35 13.67
C LYS A 59 2.64 15.10 12.17
N VAL A 60 1.76 14.26 11.63
CA VAL A 60 1.62 14.08 10.17
C VAL A 60 0.93 15.32 9.59
N THR A 61 1.52 15.87 8.53
CA THR A 61 1.08 17.12 7.87
C THR A 61 0.90 16.93 6.36
N ALA A 62 0.88 15.70 5.86
CA ALA A 62 0.74 15.40 4.45
C ALA A 62 -0.60 15.88 3.87
N GLU A 63 -0.56 16.47 2.67
CA GLU A 63 -1.73 16.97 1.93
C GLU A 63 -1.57 16.61 0.45
N LEU A 64 -2.29 15.59 -0.01
CA LEU A 64 -2.09 14.97 -1.32
C LEU A 64 -2.93 15.59 -2.44
N ASP A 65 -3.84 16.51 -2.11
CA ASP A 65 -4.76 17.15 -3.06
C ASP A 65 -4.02 17.86 -4.20
N SER A 66 -2.80 18.34 -3.92
CA SER A 66 -1.93 19.04 -4.87
C SER A 66 -1.53 18.17 -6.08
N ALA A 67 -1.18 16.90 -5.84
CA ALA A 67 -0.76 15.97 -6.89
C ALA A 67 -1.94 15.52 -7.79
N GLN A 68 -3.13 15.44 -7.20
CA GLN A 68 -4.35 15.05 -7.93
C GLN A 68 -4.77 16.06 -8.98
N LEU A 69 -4.54 17.36 -8.73
CA LEU A 69 -4.84 18.42 -9.70
C LEU A 69 -3.98 18.33 -10.96
N LEU A 70 -2.80 17.70 -10.87
CA LEU A 70 -1.86 17.54 -11.97
C LEU A 70 -1.96 16.16 -12.65
N GLY A 71 -2.78 15.25 -12.12
CA GLY A 71 -2.88 13.87 -12.61
C GLY A 71 -1.60 13.05 -12.37
N GLU A 72 -0.78 13.47 -11.40
CA GLU A 72 0.48 12.81 -11.04
C GLU A 72 0.27 11.92 -9.81
N THR A 73 1.02 10.81 -9.73
CA THR A 73 1.06 9.95 -8.55
C THR A 73 1.70 10.72 -7.40
N SER A 74 1.01 10.84 -6.26
CA SER A 74 1.55 11.57 -5.10
C SER A 74 2.80 10.90 -4.51
N SER A 75 3.69 11.68 -3.90
CA SER A 75 4.92 11.14 -3.28
C SER A 75 4.61 10.09 -2.22
N LEU A 76 3.52 10.27 -1.47
CA LEU A 76 3.05 9.30 -0.49
C LEU A 76 2.58 7.99 -1.16
N SER A 77 1.94 8.07 -2.32
CA SER A 77 1.56 6.88 -3.10
C SER A 77 2.78 6.07 -3.49
N LEU A 78 3.81 6.72 -4.03
CA LEU A 78 5.07 6.06 -4.36
C LEU A 78 5.76 5.48 -3.12
N PHE A 79 5.77 6.22 -2.01
CA PHE A 79 6.34 5.75 -0.75
C PHE A 79 5.66 4.49 -0.23
N LEU A 80 4.32 4.49 -0.20
CA LEU A 80 3.52 3.35 0.26
C LEU A 80 3.62 2.17 -0.69
N GLN A 81 3.63 2.42 -2.00
CA GLN A 81 3.88 1.38 -3.00
C GLN A 81 5.23 0.70 -2.75
N ASN A 82 6.32 1.47 -2.66
CA ASN A 82 7.64 0.92 -2.35
C ASN A 82 7.63 0.11 -1.05
N TYR A 83 7.03 0.64 0.02
CA TYR A 83 6.94 -0.06 1.29
C TYR A 83 6.20 -1.41 1.16
N LEU A 84 5.06 -1.44 0.47
CA LEU A 84 4.29 -2.67 0.27
C LEU A 84 5.00 -3.69 -0.64
N HIS A 85 5.89 -3.22 -1.51
CA HIS A 85 6.76 -4.06 -2.34
C HIS A 85 8.10 -4.42 -1.67
N GLY A 86 8.33 -4.00 -0.42
CA GLY A 86 9.59 -4.25 0.28
C GLY A 86 10.79 -3.47 -0.29
N LEU A 87 10.53 -2.37 -1.00
CA LEU A 87 11.53 -1.49 -1.58
C LEU A 87 11.81 -0.31 -0.65
N SER A 88 13.05 0.16 -0.65
CA SER A 88 13.44 1.35 0.09
C SER A 88 12.97 2.62 -0.61
N SER A 89 12.53 3.60 0.17
CA SER A 89 12.10 4.91 -0.32
C SER A 89 13.07 6.01 0.12
N PRO A 90 13.43 6.96 -0.76
CA PRO A 90 14.17 8.14 -0.33
C PRO A 90 13.30 9.02 0.58
N ILE A 91 13.91 9.54 1.64
CA ILE A 91 13.30 10.55 2.51
C ILE A 91 14.32 11.66 2.75
N ILE A 92 13.83 12.87 2.98
CA ILE A 92 14.68 14.04 3.24
C ILE A 92 14.31 14.62 4.58
N VAL A 93 15.29 14.79 5.45
CA VAL A 93 15.12 15.40 6.76
C VAL A 93 15.66 16.82 6.72
N HIS A 94 14.80 17.79 7.02
CA HIS A 94 15.13 19.21 7.00
C HIS A 94 15.03 19.80 8.41
N GLY A 95 16.06 20.51 8.87
CA GLY A 95 15.98 21.22 10.14
C GLY A 95 14.99 22.38 10.09
N LEU A 96 14.26 22.63 11.17
CA LEU A 96 13.28 23.74 11.24
C LEU A 96 13.84 24.94 12.00
N SER A 97 13.43 26.14 11.58
CA SER A 97 13.79 27.40 12.25
C SER A 97 12.95 27.70 13.48
N SER A 98 11.94 26.90 13.77
CA SER A 98 11.05 27.06 14.90
C SER A 98 10.42 25.73 15.30
N PHE A 99 9.80 25.69 16.49
CA PHE A 99 9.07 24.53 16.94
C PHE A 99 7.71 24.46 16.23
N PRO A 100 7.37 23.31 15.61
CA PRO A 100 6.14 23.18 14.82
C PRO A 100 4.85 23.25 15.65
N TYR A 101 4.92 22.91 16.93
CA TYR A 101 3.77 22.95 17.84
C TYR A 101 4.17 23.35 19.26
N LYS A 102 3.17 23.73 20.06
CA LYS A 102 3.37 24.05 21.48
C LYS A 102 3.75 22.78 22.23
N THR A 103 4.88 22.82 22.93
CA THR A 103 5.39 21.71 23.74
C THR A 103 6.08 22.26 24.99
N GLN A 104 6.21 21.41 26.01
CA GLN A 104 6.97 21.67 27.23
C GLN A 104 8.47 21.39 27.05
N ILE A 105 8.87 20.78 25.92
CA ILE A 105 10.27 20.48 25.62
C ILE A 105 11.07 21.80 25.54
N PRO A 106 12.24 21.89 26.21
CA PRO A 106 13.07 23.09 26.16
C PRO A 106 13.49 23.43 24.73
N LYS A 107 13.40 24.71 24.37
CA LYS A 107 13.75 25.19 23.05
C LYS A 107 15.27 25.26 22.87
N PRO A 108 15.78 24.94 21.67
CA PRO A 108 17.17 25.12 21.32
C PRO A 108 17.51 26.62 21.33
N PRO A 109 18.79 26.97 21.55
CA PRO A 109 19.25 28.34 21.42
C PRO A 109 18.91 28.94 20.05
N ALA A 110 18.63 30.25 20.00
CA ALA A 110 18.22 30.92 18.76
C ALA A 110 19.23 30.76 17.62
N TRP A 111 20.53 30.76 17.91
CA TRP A 111 21.56 30.55 16.89
C TRP A 111 21.44 29.17 16.21
N LEU A 112 21.02 28.14 16.95
CA LEU A 112 20.86 26.79 16.41
C LEU A 112 19.61 26.74 15.53
N LEU A 113 18.49 27.31 15.98
CA LEU A 113 17.29 27.45 15.16
C LEU A 113 17.56 28.19 13.84
N HIS A 114 18.42 29.20 13.84
CA HIS A 114 18.75 29.93 12.61
C HIS A 114 19.62 29.12 11.63
N THR A 115 20.33 28.09 12.11
CA THR A 115 21.25 27.27 11.28
C THR A 115 20.65 25.94 10.88
N LEU A 116 19.70 25.40 11.64
CA LEU A 116 19.00 24.14 11.32
C LEU A 116 18.39 24.10 9.91
N PRO A 117 17.79 25.17 9.36
CA PRO A 117 17.25 25.15 8.00
C PRO A 117 18.27 24.89 6.89
N SER A 118 19.56 25.12 7.13
CA SER A 118 20.61 24.78 6.17
C SER A 118 21.02 23.30 6.23
N LEU A 119 20.56 22.56 7.23
CA LEU A 119 20.81 21.14 7.37
C LEU A 119 19.71 20.36 6.65
N SER A 120 20.10 19.69 5.57
CA SER A 120 19.28 18.71 4.86
C SER A 120 20.02 17.38 4.83
N LEU A 121 19.34 16.31 5.23
CA LEU A 121 19.88 14.97 5.25
C LEU A 121 19.05 14.09 4.31
N ASN A 122 19.70 13.61 3.27
CA ASN A 122 19.12 12.61 2.37
C ASN A 122 19.32 11.23 3.00
N LEU A 123 18.21 10.58 3.32
CA LEU A 123 18.18 9.27 3.94
C LEU A 123 17.37 8.30 3.09
N SER A 124 17.48 7.02 3.43
CA SER A 124 16.67 5.97 2.83
C SER A 124 15.83 5.33 3.92
N PHE A 125 14.51 5.36 3.75
CA PHE A 125 13.58 4.59 4.56
C PHE A 125 13.57 3.15 4.06
N PRO A 126 13.94 2.17 4.90
CA PRO A 126 14.09 0.80 4.45
C PRO A 126 12.74 0.16 4.13
N GLY A 127 12.71 -0.64 3.05
CA GLY A 127 11.58 -1.51 2.76
C GLY A 127 11.51 -2.69 3.74
N PRO A 128 10.31 -3.15 4.12
CA PRO A 128 10.13 -4.34 4.93
C PRO A 128 10.64 -5.59 4.19
N SER A 129 11.32 -6.48 4.91
CA SER A 129 11.80 -7.75 4.40
C SER A 129 11.36 -8.88 5.34
N PRO A 130 10.47 -9.81 4.90
CA PRO A 130 9.88 -9.90 3.56
C PRO A 130 8.82 -8.80 3.28
N PRO A 131 8.46 -8.56 2.01
CA PRO A 131 7.36 -7.66 1.66
C PRO A 131 6.05 -8.06 2.35
N PRO A 132 5.24 -7.10 2.83
CA PRO A 132 4.02 -7.39 3.55
C PRO A 132 2.95 -7.96 2.62
N GLN A 133 2.36 -9.08 3.02
CA GLN A 133 1.21 -9.64 2.33
C GLN A 133 -0.09 -9.01 2.87
N ILE A 134 -0.56 -7.99 2.17
CA ILE A 134 -1.76 -7.22 2.55
C ILE A 134 -3.05 -7.95 2.18
N ILE A 135 -3.11 -8.51 0.97
CA ILE A 135 -4.26 -9.25 0.48
C ILE A 135 -4.12 -10.70 0.95
N LYS A 136 -4.98 -11.12 1.88
CA LYS A 136 -4.95 -12.46 2.49
C LYS A 136 -5.71 -13.49 1.68
N SER A 137 -6.89 -13.10 1.19
CA SER A 137 -7.71 -13.94 0.33
C SER A 137 -8.51 -13.06 -0.62
N VAL A 138 -8.81 -13.61 -1.79
CA VAL A 138 -9.77 -13.03 -2.73
C VAL A 138 -10.73 -14.12 -3.17
N THR A 139 -12.01 -13.80 -3.16
CA THR A 139 -13.06 -14.64 -3.73
C THR A 139 -14.04 -13.77 -4.52
N ILE A 140 -14.87 -14.42 -5.34
CA ILE A 140 -15.92 -13.74 -6.10
C ILE A 140 -17.24 -14.39 -5.76
N GLU A 141 -18.11 -13.63 -5.10
CA GLU A 141 -19.47 -14.06 -4.80
C GLU A 141 -20.37 -13.90 -6.02
N LYS A 142 -21.27 -14.87 -6.21
CA LYS A 142 -22.32 -14.84 -7.25
C LYS A 142 -21.75 -14.62 -8.66
N MET A 143 -20.62 -15.25 -8.95
CA MET A 143 -19.97 -15.15 -10.24
C MET A 143 -20.85 -15.73 -11.35
N THR A 144 -21.09 -14.92 -12.39
CA THR A 144 -21.73 -15.32 -13.63
C THR A 144 -20.84 -14.96 -14.82
N ILE A 145 -20.93 -15.77 -15.87
CA ILE A 145 -20.27 -15.53 -17.14
C ILE A 145 -21.33 -15.64 -18.22
N GLU A 146 -21.48 -14.58 -19.00
CA GLU A 146 -22.50 -14.47 -20.05
C GLU A 146 -21.84 -14.00 -21.34
N GLU A 147 -22.40 -14.41 -22.49
CA GLU A 147 -21.99 -13.90 -23.79
C GLU A 147 -22.90 -12.72 -24.15
N GLU A 148 -22.32 -11.54 -24.34
CA GLU A 148 -23.02 -10.32 -24.75
C GLU A 148 -22.23 -9.67 -25.90
N ASP A 149 -22.91 -9.37 -27.01
CA ASP A 149 -22.30 -8.78 -28.22
C ASP A 149 -21.08 -9.54 -28.77
N GLY A 150 -21.08 -10.87 -28.67
CA GLY A 150 -19.98 -11.73 -29.11
C GLY A 150 -18.73 -11.63 -28.24
N LYS A 151 -18.84 -11.02 -27.06
CA LYS A 151 -17.80 -10.99 -26.02
C LYS A 151 -18.27 -11.73 -24.78
N MET A 152 -17.32 -12.34 -24.08
CA MET A 152 -17.58 -12.92 -22.77
C MET A 152 -17.55 -11.82 -21.72
N LYS A 153 -18.59 -11.75 -20.90
CA LYS A 153 -18.76 -10.80 -19.81
C LYS A 153 -18.79 -11.55 -18.50
N ALA A 154 -18.14 -10.97 -17.50
CA ALA A 154 -18.13 -11.47 -16.13
C ALA A 154 -18.89 -10.50 -15.22
N SER A 155 -19.72 -11.07 -14.33
CA SER A 155 -20.45 -10.32 -13.30
C SER A 155 -20.36 -11.04 -11.95
N GLY A 156 -20.31 -10.29 -10.86
CA GLY A 156 -20.15 -10.84 -9.51
C GLY A 156 -19.78 -9.77 -8.48
N ILE A 157 -19.44 -10.18 -7.27
CA ILE A 157 -18.91 -9.29 -6.23
C ILE A 157 -17.55 -9.80 -5.79
N VAL A 158 -16.50 -9.06 -6.12
CA VAL A 158 -15.15 -9.35 -5.63
C VAL A 158 -15.13 -9.04 -4.14
N VAL A 159 -14.72 -10.02 -3.33
CA VAL A 159 -14.55 -9.90 -1.89
C VAL A 159 -13.10 -10.20 -1.56
N ALA A 160 -12.39 -9.21 -1.02
CA ALA A 160 -11.02 -9.35 -0.59
C ALA A 160 -10.90 -9.18 0.93
N GLU A 161 -10.17 -10.08 1.56
CA GLU A 161 -9.72 -9.94 2.93
C GLU A 161 -8.37 -9.22 2.94
N VAL A 162 -8.34 -8.05 3.58
CA VAL A 162 -7.19 -7.16 3.62
C VAL A 162 -6.72 -7.03 5.06
N GLU A 163 -5.43 -7.18 5.29
CA GLU A 163 -4.83 -7.05 6.61
C GLU A 163 -3.56 -6.19 6.50
N LEU A 164 -3.62 -5.01 7.12
CA LEU A 164 -2.52 -4.07 7.13
C LEU A 164 -1.35 -4.63 7.96
N PRO A 165 -0.10 -4.21 7.70
CA PRO A 165 1.03 -4.57 8.54
C PRO A 165 0.79 -4.10 9.97
N GLY A 166 1.34 -4.80 10.98
CA GLY A 166 1.08 -4.50 12.39
C GLY A 166 1.34 -3.03 12.78
N GLU A 167 2.40 -2.44 12.22
CA GLU A 167 2.76 -1.03 12.40
C GLU A 167 1.70 -0.04 11.89
N MET A 168 0.80 -0.49 11.01
CA MET A 168 -0.28 0.29 10.41
C MET A 168 -1.68 -0.13 10.90
N ALA A 169 -1.79 -1.04 11.87
CA ALA A 169 -3.08 -1.55 12.33
C ALA A 169 -4.00 -0.47 12.92
N ALA A 170 -3.43 0.63 13.42
CA ALA A 170 -4.16 1.79 13.93
C ALA A 170 -4.51 2.83 12.85
N VAL A 171 -4.00 2.67 11.62
CA VAL A 171 -4.27 3.59 10.51
C VAL A 171 -5.65 3.27 9.96
N GLY A 172 -6.56 4.25 10.01
CA GLY A 172 -7.86 4.13 9.38
C GLY A 172 -7.72 4.23 7.86
N VAL A 173 -8.14 3.19 7.15
CA VAL A 173 -7.99 3.09 5.69
C VAL A 173 -9.32 2.69 5.08
N VAL A 174 -9.71 3.36 3.99
CA VAL A 174 -10.91 3.04 3.20
C VAL A 174 -10.50 2.83 1.75
N VAL A 175 -10.73 1.63 1.22
CA VAL A 175 -10.54 1.32 -0.20
C VAL A 175 -11.81 1.73 -0.95
N ASN A 176 -11.67 2.69 -1.87
CA ASN A 176 -12.78 3.26 -2.64
C ASN A 176 -12.76 2.84 -4.12
N GLY A 177 -11.64 2.30 -4.61
CA GLY A 177 -11.53 1.76 -5.96
C GLY A 177 -10.59 0.57 -6.04
N VAL A 178 -10.95 -0.42 -6.85
CA VAL A 178 -10.13 -1.60 -7.15
C VAL A 178 -10.04 -1.79 -8.66
N LYS A 179 -8.82 -1.89 -9.20
CA LYS A 179 -8.58 -2.18 -10.62
C LYS A 179 -7.75 -3.46 -10.74
N PRO A 180 -8.40 -4.62 -10.91
CA PRO A 180 -7.69 -5.89 -11.07
C PRO A 180 -7.07 -6.00 -12.46
N ASN A 181 -5.93 -6.68 -12.53
CA ASN A 181 -5.31 -7.17 -13.75
C ASN A 181 -4.93 -8.63 -13.50
N VAL A 182 -5.86 -9.54 -13.78
CA VAL A 182 -5.78 -10.95 -13.35
C VAL A 182 -6.11 -11.92 -14.47
N LEU A 183 -5.37 -13.02 -14.50
CA LEU A 183 -5.70 -14.19 -15.32
C LEU A 183 -6.71 -15.08 -14.59
N VAL A 184 -7.62 -15.67 -15.36
CA VAL A 184 -8.64 -16.61 -14.89
C VAL A 184 -8.27 -18.03 -15.31
N TYR A 185 -8.33 -18.95 -14.35
CA TYR A 185 -7.87 -20.32 -14.48
C TYR A 185 -9.02 -21.32 -14.39
N ASP A 186 -8.94 -22.39 -15.18
CA ASP A 186 -9.78 -23.58 -15.02
C ASP A 186 -9.26 -24.42 -13.84
N GLY A 187 -9.89 -24.23 -12.67
CA GLY A 187 -9.44 -24.76 -11.39
C GLY A 187 -8.52 -23.80 -10.62
N PRO A 188 -7.88 -24.29 -9.54
CA PRO A 188 -7.00 -23.49 -8.68
C PRO A 188 -5.90 -22.74 -9.43
N ALA A 189 -5.69 -21.48 -9.07
CA ALA A 189 -4.57 -20.71 -9.60
C ALA A 189 -3.25 -21.15 -8.92
N PRO A 190 -2.12 -21.17 -9.66
CA PRO A 190 -0.85 -21.62 -9.11
C PRO A 190 -0.35 -20.69 -7.99
N PRO A 191 0.54 -21.17 -7.10
CA PRO A 191 1.16 -20.33 -6.07
C PRO A 191 1.90 -19.11 -6.61
N ASN A 192 2.13 -18.12 -5.73
CA ASN A 192 2.92 -16.95 -6.09
C ASN A 192 4.37 -17.38 -6.38
N GLY A 193 4.95 -16.87 -7.47
CA GLY A 193 6.30 -17.24 -7.92
C GLY A 193 6.37 -18.55 -8.73
N GLU A 194 5.26 -19.27 -8.87
CA GLU A 194 5.15 -20.45 -9.73
C GLU A 194 4.18 -20.14 -10.87
N ASP A 195 4.70 -20.02 -12.09
CA ASP A 195 3.88 -19.97 -13.30
C ASP A 195 4.15 -21.22 -14.13
N ASP A 196 3.12 -22.04 -14.35
CA ASP A 196 3.18 -23.23 -15.22
C ASP A 196 3.02 -22.78 -16.69
N ILE A 197 3.95 -21.94 -17.14
CA ILE A 197 4.06 -21.51 -18.53
C ILE A 197 4.96 -22.52 -19.26
N PRO A 198 4.43 -23.28 -20.23
CA PRO A 198 5.26 -24.18 -21.04
C PRO A 198 6.31 -23.43 -21.86
N ASP A 199 7.42 -24.09 -22.17
CA ASP A 199 8.47 -23.53 -23.03
C ASP A 199 7.89 -23.08 -24.38
N GLY A 200 8.05 -21.79 -24.69
CA GLY A 200 7.57 -21.18 -25.92
C GLY A 200 6.10 -20.73 -25.91
N GLU A 201 5.40 -20.84 -24.77
CA GLU A 201 4.05 -20.27 -24.60
C GLU A 201 4.10 -18.95 -23.81
N GLU A 202 3.09 -18.11 -24.01
CA GLU A 202 2.95 -16.80 -23.34
C GLU A 202 2.15 -16.89 -22.03
N TYR A 203 1.23 -17.86 -21.95
CA TYR A 203 0.27 -17.96 -20.86
C TYR A 203 0.39 -19.30 -20.10
N PRO A 204 0.01 -19.37 -18.82
CA PRO A 204 -0.04 -20.62 -18.08
C PRO A 204 -1.06 -21.61 -18.68
N ARG A 205 -0.80 -22.92 -18.57
CA ARG A 205 -1.60 -23.99 -19.21
C ARG A 205 -3.11 -23.92 -18.96
N LYS A 206 -3.49 -23.57 -17.72
CA LYS A 206 -4.89 -23.56 -17.26
C LYS A 206 -5.53 -22.18 -17.32
N ALA A 207 -4.77 -21.14 -17.66
CA ALA A 207 -5.33 -19.81 -17.84
C ALA A 207 -6.09 -19.76 -19.17
N PHE A 208 -7.32 -19.25 -19.13
CA PHE A 208 -8.16 -19.13 -20.33
C PHE A 208 -8.68 -17.71 -20.56
N GLY A 209 -8.73 -16.89 -19.52
CA GLY A 209 -9.28 -15.54 -19.62
C GLY A 209 -8.42 -14.50 -18.89
N HIS A 210 -8.66 -13.25 -19.23
CA HIS A 210 -8.01 -12.08 -18.64
C HIS A 210 -9.08 -11.06 -18.25
N ILE A 211 -9.03 -10.60 -17.00
CA ILE A 211 -9.89 -9.53 -16.48
C ILE A 211 -9.01 -8.33 -16.22
N ASN A 212 -9.26 -7.27 -16.98
CA ASN A 212 -8.56 -5.98 -16.87
C ASN A 212 -9.52 -4.84 -17.23
N PRO A 213 -10.45 -4.46 -16.32
CA PRO A 213 -11.37 -3.37 -16.57
C PRO A 213 -10.61 -2.07 -16.87
N PRO A 214 -11.12 -1.23 -17.80
CA PRO A 214 -10.45 0.02 -18.17
C PRO A 214 -10.37 1.00 -16.99
N GLU A 215 -11.39 0.98 -16.13
CA GLU A 215 -11.55 1.88 -14.98
C GLU A 215 -11.54 1.12 -13.65
N TYR A 216 -11.36 1.87 -12.56
CA TYR A 216 -11.47 1.34 -11.21
C TYR A 216 -12.91 0.94 -10.91
N LEU A 217 -13.09 -0.27 -10.38
CA LEU A 217 -14.36 -0.73 -9.84
C LEU A 217 -14.62 -0.02 -8.51
N PRO A 218 -15.78 0.61 -8.31
CA PRO A 218 -16.10 1.24 -7.04
C PRO A 218 -16.14 0.17 -5.94
N SER A 219 -15.55 0.46 -4.79
CA SER A 219 -15.48 -0.48 -3.68
C SER A 219 -16.01 0.09 -2.38
N THR A 220 -16.39 -0.82 -1.49
CA THR A 220 -16.77 -0.52 -0.11
C THR A 220 -15.85 -1.28 0.83
N THR A 221 -15.53 -0.66 1.97
CA THR A 221 -14.65 -1.25 2.99
C THR A 221 -15.42 -1.34 4.30
N THR A 222 -15.40 -2.53 4.92
CA THR A 222 -15.97 -2.75 6.25
C THR A 222 -14.99 -3.53 7.12
N PRO A 223 -14.94 -3.29 8.45
CA PRO A 223 -14.20 -4.17 9.36
C PRO A 223 -14.72 -5.62 9.28
N SER A 224 -13.82 -6.58 9.49
CA SER A 224 -14.18 -7.99 9.64
C SER A 224 -15.07 -8.17 10.87
N THR A 225 -16.07 -9.04 10.75
CA THR A 225 -16.92 -9.47 11.86
C THR A 225 -16.31 -10.62 12.66
N ASP A 226 -15.20 -11.19 12.19
CA ASP A 226 -14.50 -12.29 12.87
C ASP A 226 -13.73 -11.79 14.10
N PRO A 227 -14.08 -12.23 15.32
CA PRO A 227 -13.37 -11.86 16.54
C PRO A 227 -11.89 -12.27 16.55
N ALA A 228 -11.49 -13.26 15.76
CA ALA A 228 -10.10 -13.70 15.65
C ALA A 228 -9.24 -12.72 14.85
N THR A 229 -9.84 -11.88 14.00
CA THR A 229 -9.14 -10.94 13.11
C THR A 229 -9.77 -9.55 13.16
N PRO A 230 -9.74 -8.86 14.32
CA PRO A 230 -10.48 -7.60 14.51
C PRO A 230 -9.95 -6.43 13.66
N HIS A 231 -8.72 -6.51 13.19
CA HIS A 231 -8.07 -5.49 12.34
C HIS A 231 -8.15 -5.81 10.85
N ARG A 232 -8.78 -6.93 10.47
CA ARG A 232 -8.97 -7.29 9.06
C ARG A 232 -10.07 -6.44 8.46
N LEU A 233 -9.84 -5.99 7.24
CA LEU A 233 -10.79 -5.24 6.43
C LEU A 233 -11.36 -6.16 5.35
N ILE A 234 -12.65 -6.01 5.08
CA ILE A 234 -13.35 -6.68 4.00
C ILE A 234 -13.64 -5.64 2.93
N VAL A 235 -13.04 -5.81 1.76
CA VAL A 235 -13.24 -4.93 0.60
C VAL A 235 -14.19 -5.63 -0.37
N ARG A 236 -15.28 -4.97 -0.72
CA ARG A 236 -16.29 -5.45 -1.67
C ARG A 236 -16.34 -4.55 -2.89
N ALA A 237 -16.06 -5.10 -4.07
CA ALA A 237 -16.11 -4.39 -5.35
C ALA A 237 -17.04 -5.13 -6.32
N PRO A 238 -18.22 -4.57 -6.66
CA PRO A 238 -19.10 -5.14 -7.67
C PRO A 238 -18.42 -5.14 -9.05
N LEU A 239 -18.47 -6.31 -9.70
CA LEU A 239 -18.06 -6.53 -11.08
C LEU A 239 -19.36 -6.61 -11.90
N THR A 240 -19.60 -5.64 -12.78
CA THR A 240 -20.83 -5.60 -13.60
C THR A 240 -20.47 -5.55 -15.07
N ASN A 241 -20.75 -6.63 -15.79
CA ASN A 241 -20.53 -6.80 -17.24
C ASN A 241 -19.10 -6.39 -17.67
N VAL A 242 -18.11 -6.80 -16.88
CA VAL A 242 -16.70 -6.56 -17.18
C VAL A 242 -16.24 -7.53 -18.26
N ASP A 243 -15.46 -7.05 -19.22
CA ASP A 243 -14.90 -7.89 -20.28
C ASP A 243 -14.02 -9.00 -19.69
N LEU A 244 -14.30 -10.22 -20.11
CA LEU A 244 -13.45 -11.39 -19.91
C LEU A 244 -12.79 -11.69 -21.25
N ASP A 245 -11.59 -11.16 -21.44
CA ASP A 245 -10.84 -11.34 -22.67
C ASP A 245 -10.31 -12.77 -22.74
N ILE A 246 -10.66 -13.50 -23.79
CA ILE A 246 -10.20 -14.88 -23.98
C ILE A 246 -8.75 -14.84 -24.47
N LEU A 247 -7.90 -15.59 -23.77
CA LEU A 247 -6.47 -15.63 -24.11
C LEU A 247 -6.27 -16.29 -25.49
N PRO A 248 -5.38 -15.75 -26.35
CA PRO A 248 -5.08 -16.33 -27.65
C PRO A 248 -4.75 -17.83 -27.59
N GLY A 249 -5.49 -18.65 -28.36
CA GLY A 249 -5.28 -20.10 -28.42
C GLY A 249 -5.79 -20.88 -27.20
N ARG A 250 -6.57 -20.25 -26.31
CA ARG A 250 -7.14 -20.88 -25.10
C ARG A 250 -8.64 -21.17 -25.19
N ASP A 251 -9.22 -21.12 -26.38
CA ASP A 251 -10.63 -21.43 -26.63
C ASP A 251 -11.04 -22.83 -26.14
N SER A 252 -10.15 -23.82 -26.27
CA SER A 252 -10.38 -25.18 -25.79
C SER A 252 -10.46 -25.25 -24.26
N VAL A 253 -9.60 -24.51 -23.55
CA VAL A 253 -9.60 -24.45 -22.08
C VAL A 253 -10.88 -23.77 -21.58
N LEU A 254 -11.30 -22.68 -22.23
CA LEU A 254 -12.59 -22.05 -21.95
C LEU A 254 -13.76 -23.01 -22.21
N SER A 255 -13.77 -23.71 -23.35
CA SER A 255 -14.83 -24.66 -23.72
C SER A 255 -14.95 -25.79 -22.69
N ASP A 256 -13.82 -26.34 -22.24
CA ASP A 256 -13.78 -27.34 -21.18
C ASP A 256 -14.31 -26.79 -19.84
N PHE A 257 -13.96 -25.55 -19.49
CA PHE A 257 -14.48 -24.88 -18.30
C PHE A 257 -16.00 -24.67 -18.36
N VAL A 258 -16.51 -24.10 -19.46
CA VAL A 258 -17.95 -23.87 -19.67
C VAL A 258 -18.72 -25.20 -19.65
N THR A 259 -18.17 -26.25 -20.27
CA THR A 259 -18.73 -27.61 -20.23
C THR A 259 -18.88 -28.10 -18.78
N LYS A 260 -17.90 -27.86 -17.90
CA LYS A 260 -18.03 -28.20 -16.47
C LYS A 260 -19.15 -27.39 -15.81
N VAL A 261 -19.22 -26.09 -16.06
CA VAL A 261 -20.26 -25.22 -15.46
C VAL A 261 -21.66 -25.67 -15.87
N VAL A 262 -21.87 -25.95 -17.16
CA VAL A 262 -23.18 -26.32 -17.71
C VAL A 262 -23.58 -27.75 -17.33
N PHE A 263 -22.69 -28.73 -17.52
CA PHE A 263 -23.05 -30.15 -17.38
C PHE A 263 -22.84 -30.71 -15.97
N LYS A 264 -21.94 -30.12 -15.16
CA LYS A 264 -21.67 -30.56 -13.78
C LYS A 264 -22.32 -29.66 -12.73
N GLY A 265 -23.02 -28.61 -13.16
CA GLY A 265 -23.73 -27.65 -12.30
C GLY A 265 -22.84 -26.54 -11.70
N GLY A 266 -21.53 -26.61 -11.96
CA GLY A 266 -20.57 -25.57 -11.62
C GLY A 266 -19.12 -26.06 -11.68
N ALA A 267 -18.18 -25.12 -11.57
CA ALA A 267 -16.74 -25.37 -11.61
C ALA A 267 -16.00 -24.42 -10.68
N VAL A 268 -14.86 -24.87 -10.15
CA VAL A 268 -13.91 -24.00 -9.45
C VAL A 268 -13.09 -23.24 -10.48
N ALA A 269 -12.97 -21.94 -10.28
CA ALA A 269 -12.09 -21.06 -11.05
C ALA A 269 -11.08 -20.39 -10.11
N GLY A 270 -9.87 -20.22 -10.61
CA GLY A 270 -8.79 -19.50 -9.94
C GLY A 270 -8.59 -18.14 -10.57
N VAL A 271 -8.14 -17.17 -9.77
CA VAL A 271 -7.62 -15.89 -10.26
C VAL A 271 -6.23 -15.65 -9.71
N LYS A 272 -5.34 -15.13 -10.56
CA LYS A 272 -3.99 -14.72 -10.17
C LYS A 272 -3.54 -13.54 -11.02
N GLY A 273 -2.89 -12.57 -10.39
CA GLY A 273 -2.30 -11.43 -11.06
C GLY A 273 -1.97 -10.33 -10.07
N VAL A 274 -2.18 -9.09 -10.49
CA VAL A 274 -1.98 -7.91 -9.64
C VAL A 274 -3.23 -7.05 -9.61
N SER A 275 -3.33 -6.16 -8.64
CA SER A 275 -4.37 -5.14 -8.59
C SER A 275 -3.78 -3.80 -8.23
N ALA A 276 -4.34 -2.75 -8.81
CA ALA A 276 -4.22 -1.39 -8.32
C ALA A 276 -5.40 -1.08 -7.39
N VAL A 277 -5.16 -0.26 -6.36
CA VAL A 277 -6.20 0.19 -5.43
C VAL A 277 -6.11 1.68 -5.17
N LYS A 278 -7.28 2.31 -5.05
CA LYS A 278 -7.45 3.69 -4.59
C LYS A 278 -7.90 3.67 -3.15
N VAL A 279 -7.23 4.48 -2.34
CA VAL A 279 -7.28 4.38 -0.88
C VAL A 279 -7.34 5.75 -0.23
N ASP A 280 -8.25 5.89 0.74
CA ASP A 280 -8.38 7.08 1.58
C ASP A 280 -7.76 6.77 2.93
N VAL A 281 -6.79 7.57 3.34
CA VAL A 281 -6.12 7.44 4.63
C VAL A 281 -6.72 8.47 5.59
N HIS A 282 -7.30 8.01 6.68
CA HIS A 282 -7.91 8.90 7.68
C HIS A 282 -6.88 9.92 8.20
N GLY A 283 -7.23 11.21 8.08
CA GLY A 283 -6.39 12.32 8.54
C GLY A 283 -5.36 12.81 7.53
N VAL A 284 -5.33 12.24 6.32
CA VAL A 284 -4.55 12.73 5.18
C VAL A 284 -5.52 13.22 4.11
N GLY A 285 -5.32 14.45 3.60
CA GLY A 285 -6.12 14.98 2.49
C GLY A 285 -5.78 14.26 1.19
N GLY A 286 -6.81 13.89 0.41
CA GLY A 286 -6.66 13.24 -0.89
C GLY A 286 -6.73 11.71 -0.85
N HIS A 287 -6.26 11.11 -1.94
CA HIS A 287 -6.30 9.67 -2.23
C HIS A 287 -4.89 9.18 -2.52
N VAL A 288 -4.62 7.95 -2.09
CA VAL A 288 -3.40 7.21 -2.37
C VAL A 288 -3.72 6.15 -3.41
N GLU A 289 -2.87 6.05 -4.43
CA GLU A 289 -2.91 4.93 -5.39
C GLU A 289 -1.78 3.95 -5.08
N VAL A 290 -2.12 2.67 -4.95
CA VAL A 290 -1.14 1.60 -4.73
C VAL A 290 -1.28 0.58 -5.83
N ASP A 291 -0.22 0.45 -6.63
CA ASP A 291 -0.16 -0.45 -7.77
C ASP A 291 0.56 -1.76 -7.47
N GLY A 292 0.24 -2.78 -8.27
CA GLY A 292 0.99 -4.03 -8.32
C GLY A 292 0.74 -4.97 -7.14
N LEU A 293 -0.32 -4.77 -6.35
CA LEU A 293 -0.60 -5.64 -5.21
C LEU A 293 -0.88 -7.06 -5.69
N PRO A 294 -0.14 -8.08 -5.22
CA PRO A 294 -0.33 -9.45 -5.67
C PRO A 294 -1.69 -9.97 -5.23
N VAL A 295 -2.45 -10.50 -6.19
CA VAL A 295 -3.77 -11.07 -5.98
C VAL A 295 -3.76 -12.54 -6.36
N ARG A 296 -4.30 -13.37 -5.47
CA ARG A 296 -4.60 -14.78 -5.74
C ARG A 296 -5.89 -15.15 -5.02
N GLY A 297 -6.74 -15.90 -5.72
CA GLY A 297 -8.04 -16.28 -5.21
C GLY A 297 -8.64 -17.47 -5.93
N GLU A 298 -9.65 -18.05 -5.32
CA GLU A 298 -10.45 -19.14 -5.87
C GLU A 298 -11.93 -18.87 -5.59
N PHE A 299 -12.78 -19.23 -6.55
CA PHE A 299 -14.22 -19.08 -6.43
C PHE A 299 -14.95 -20.14 -7.24
N PHE A 300 -16.23 -20.31 -6.93
CA PHE A 300 -17.10 -21.26 -7.61
C PHE A 300 -17.99 -20.53 -8.62
N VAL A 301 -18.06 -21.05 -9.85
CA VAL A 301 -18.91 -20.54 -10.93
C VAL A 301 -20.02 -21.54 -11.20
N GLY A 302 -21.28 -21.07 -11.23
CA GLY A 302 -22.46 -21.91 -11.49
C GLY A 302 -23.46 -21.90 -10.33
N LYS A 303 -24.41 -22.85 -10.33
CA LYS A 303 -25.39 -22.96 -9.24
C LYS A 303 -24.66 -23.44 -7.99
N GLN A 304 -24.56 -22.57 -6.98
CA GLN A 304 -24.02 -22.91 -5.68
C GLN A 304 -24.79 -24.12 -5.14
N ARG A 305 -24.12 -25.26 -4.95
CA ARG A 305 -24.70 -26.38 -4.19
C ARG A 305 -24.77 -25.88 -2.74
N GLY A 306 -25.99 -25.62 -2.27
CA GLY A 306 -26.26 -25.28 -0.87
C GLY A 306 -25.87 -26.40 0.08
#